data_AF-A0A9Q1GX13-F1
#
_entry.id   AF-A0A9Q1GX13-F1
#
_cell.length_a   1.000
_cell.length_b   1.000
_cell.length_c   1.000
_cell.angle_alpha   90.00
_cell.angle_beta   90.00
_cell.angle_gamma   90.00
#
_symmetry.space_group_name_H-M   'P 1'
#
loop_
_entity.id
_entity.type
_entity.pdbx_description
1 polymer ?
#
loop_
_entity_poly.entity_id
_entity_poly.type
_entity_poly.pdbx_seq_one_letter_code
_entity_poly.pdbx_strand_id
1 'polypeptide(L)'
;MKVKGRGHWSSGQKLGLPVVVVLCLFFFFVGFFGSTLISQDSSTGRLRPRLLESTNVDENGGFDPLPSGESGDDSITSIPFQVLSWRPRALYFPKFATAEQCESIISTAKSQLQPSKLALRKGETIESTEGVRTSSGMFITADEDKTGILDFIDEKIARATMIPRVNGEAYNILRYEIGQRYNSHYDAFNPAEYGPQKSQRVASFLLYLSDVEEGGETMFPYENNNIDLNYDFKDCIGLKVKPRKGDGLLFYSLHRYMEAAQ
;
A
#
# COMPACT_ATOMS: atom_id res chain seq x y z
N MET A 1 -87.44 7.94 -34.53
CA MET A 1 -86.41 7.29 -35.37
C MET A 1 -85.14 8.14 -35.34
N LYS A 2 -83.98 7.50 -35.12
CA LYS A 2 -82.61 7.81 -35.63
C LYS A 2 -82.17 9.28 -35.80
N VAL A 3 -80.94 9.72 -35.53
CA VAL A 3 -79.70 9.25 -34.90
C VAL A 3 -78.70 10.41 -35.10
N LYS A 4 -77.77 10.59 -34.14
CA LYS A 4 -76.40 11.15 -34.19
C LYS A 4 -76.08 12.39 -35.05
N GLY A 5 -75.33 13.29 -34.40
CA GLY A 5 -74.53 14.30 -35.06
C GLY A 5 -73.17 13.81 -35.54
N ARG A 6 -72.38 14.75 -36.06
CA ARG A 6 -70.93 14.87 -35.94
C ARG A 6 -70.47 16.09 -36.73
N GLY A 7 -69.82 17.01 -36.06
CA GLY A 7 -68.99 18.03 -36.70
C GLY A 7 -67.72 17.41 -37.28
N HIS A 8 -67.32 17.88 -38.45
CA HIS A 8 -66.01 17.60 -39.04
C HIS A 8 -65.51 18.91 -39.66
N TRP A 9 -64.42 19.45 -39.12
CA TRP A 9 -63.61 20.50 -39.77
C TRP A 9 -62.33 19.82 -40.27
N SER A 10 -62.12 19.87 -41.58
CA SER A 10 -60.97 19.35 -42.31
C SER A 10 -59.78 20.31 -42.24
N SER A 11 -58.59 19.83 -41.85
CA SER A 11 -57.48 19.42 -42.73
C SER A 11 -56.32 20.42 -42.73
N GLY A 12 -55.36 20.21 -41.80
CA GLY A 12 -54.01 20.74 -41.90
C GLY A 12 -53.18 19.92 -42.91
N GLN A 13 -52.35 20.61 -43.68
CA GLN A 13 -51.54 20.04 -44.77
C GLN A 13 -50.58 18.97 -44.24
N LYS A 14 -50.58 17.79 -44.89
CA LYS A 14 -49.65 16.69 -44.58
C LYS A 14 -48.31 16.93 -45.26
N LEU A 15 -47.27 17.21 -44.47
CA LEU A 15 -45.88 17.23 -44.94
C LEU A 15 -45.46 15.79 -45.32
N GLY A 16 -44.99 15.61 -46.56
CA GLY A 16 -44.56 14.31 -47.07
C GLY A 16 -43.34 13.77 -46.32
N LEU A 17 -43.28 12.44 -46.15
CA LEU A 17 -42.19 11.70 -45.51
C LEU A 17 -40.76 12.16 -45.89
N PRO A 18 -40.42 12.47 -47.16
CA PRO A 18 -39.07 12.94 -47.49
C PRO A 18 -38.75 14.32 -46.89
N VAL A 19 -39.74 15.20 -46.74
CA VAL A 19 -39.54 16.52 -46.11
C VAL A 19 -39.28 16.37 -44.61
N VAL A 20 -39.98 15.43 -43.97
CA VAL A 20 -39.75 15.10 -42.54
C VAL A 20 -38.34 14.52 -42.35
N VAL A 21 -37.89 13.62 -43.21
CA VAL A 21 -36.55 13.03 -43.13
C VAL A 21 -35.46 14.10 -43.37
N VAL A 22 -35.64 14.99 -44.35
CA VAL A 22 -34.70 16.09 -44.59
C VAL A 22 -34.67 17.08 -43.42
N LEU A 23 -35.82 17.41 -42.83
CA LEU A 23 -35.89 18.23 -41.62
C LEU A 23 -35.18 17.55 -40.44
N CYS A 24 -35.41 16.25 -40.22
CA CYS A 24 -34.73 15.49 -39.16
C CYS A 24 -33.22 15.44 -39.36
N LEU A 25 -32.74 15.23 -40.59
CA LEU A 25 -31.31 15.26 -40.89
C LEU A 25 -30.72 16.66 -40.71
N PHE A 26 -31.45 17.72 -41.08
CA PHE A 26 -31.01 19.09 -40.85
C PHE A 26 -30.88 19.40 -39.36
N PHE A 27 -31.85 19.02 -38.51
CA PHE A 27 -31.73 19.17 -37.06
C PHE A 27 -30.63 18.28 -36.45
N PHE A 28 -30.40 17.09 -37.01
CA PHE A 28 -29.31 16.21 -36.57
C PHE A 28 -27.95 16.82 -36.91
N PHE A 29 -27.76 17.37 -38.10
CA PHE A 29 -26.52 18.04 -38.50
C PHE A 29 -26.32 19.38 -37.81
N VAL A 30 -27.37 20.19 -37.61
CA VAL A 30 -27.30 21.42 -36.80
C VAL A 30 -27.04 21.09 -35.33
N GLY A 31 -27.56 19.98 -34.80
CA GLY A 31 -27.22 19.50 -33.46
C GLY A 31 -25.79 18.96 -33.35
N PHE A 32 -25.32 18.24 -34.36
CA PHE A 32 -23.99 17.61 -34.40
C PHE A 32 -22.87 18.62 -34.68
N PHE A 33 -23.11 19.64 -35.51
CA PHE A 33 -22.15 20.72 -35.79
C PHE A 33 -22.37 21.97 -34.91
N GLY A 34 -23.56 22.18 -34.35
CA GLY A 34 -23.80 23.21 -33.34
C GLY A 34 -23.18 22.84 -31.98
N SER A 35 -23.15 21.55 -31.65
CA SER A 35 -22.44 21.06 -30.45
C SER A 35 -20.92 21.18 -30.57
N THR A 36 -20.33 21.17 -31.77
CA THR A 36 -18.90 21.44 -31.94
C THR A 36 -18.55 22.94 -31.86
N LEU A 37 -19.50 23.84 -32.16
CA LEU A 37 -19.31 25.30 -32.05
C LEU A 37 -19.63 25.85 -30.66
N ILE A 38 -20.52 25.22 -29.89
CA ILE A 38 -20.79 25.57 -28.47
C ILE A 38 -19.84 24.85 -27.52
N SER A 39 -19.19 23.76 -27.95
CA SER A 39 -18.18 23.06 -27.13
C SER A 39 -16.80 23.74 -27.12
N GLN A 40 -16.66 24.94 -27.70
CA GLN A 40 -15.41 25.71 -27.68
C GLN A 40 -15.40 26.91 -26.71
N ASP A 41 -16.41 27.07 -25.85
CA ASP A 41 -16.40 28.12 -24.83
C ASP A 41 -16.82 27.64 -23.42
N SER A 42 -16.27 26.50 -23.02
CA SER A 42 -16.10 26.18 -21.60
C SER A 42 -14.63 25.89 -21.36
N SER A 43 -13.93 26.90 -20.84
CA SER A 43 -12.59 26.82 -20.29
C SER A 43 -12.29 25.46 -19.65
N THR A 44 -11.48 24.66 -20.34
CA THR A 44 -10.59 23.60 -19.85
C THR A 44 -10.81 23.13 -18.41
N GLY A 45 -11.93 22.47 -18.15
CA GLY A 45 -12.17 21.67 -16.96
C GLY A 45 -11.83 20.22 -17.27
N ARG A 46 -10.55 19.88 -17.46
CA ARG A 46 -10.11 18.51 -17.20
C ARG A 46 -10.63 18.21 -15.79
N LEU A 47 -11.44 17.18 -15.61
CA LEU A 47 -11.57 16.55 -14.30
C LEU A 47 -10.18 16.02 -13.97
N ARG A 48 -9.32 16.92 -13.45
CA ARG A 48 -8.22 16.54 -12.59
C ARG A 48 -8.91 15.65 -11.55
N PRO A 49 -8.49 14.39 -11.37
CA PRO A 49 -8.66 13.80 -10.05
C PRO A 49 -8.22 14.90 -9.08
N ARG A 50 -8.96 15.15 -7.99
CA ARG A 50 -8.42 15.96 -6.90
C ARG A 50 -7.14 15.25 -6.48
N LEU A 51 -6.04 15.61 -7.14
CA LEU A 51 -4.70 15.21 -6.82
C LEU A 51 -4.58 15.78 -5.43
N LEU A 52 -4.53 14.90 -4.45
CA LEU A 52 -4.32 15.26 -3.06
C LEU A 52 -3.09 16.16 -3.09
N GLU A 53 -3.32 17.46 -2.96
CA GLU A 53 -2.25 18.43 -3.05
C GLU A 53 -1.45 18.20 -1.78
N SER A 54 -0.32 17.51 -1.93
CA SER A 54 0.69 17.35 -0.90
C SER A 54 1.27 18.75 -0.67
N THR A 55 0.54 19.55 0.08
CA THR A 55 1.02 20.81 0.61
C THR A 55 2.05 20.43 1.66
N ASN A 56 3.28 20.96 1.50
CA ASN A 56 4.16 21.14 2.64
C ASN A 56 3.44 22.15 3.54
N VAL A 57 2.61 21.64 4.45
CA VAL A 57 1.97 22.47 5.46
C VAL A 57 3.10 22.89 6.39
N ASP A 58 3.44 24.18 6.32
CA ASP A 58 4.35 24.83 7.25
C ASP A 58 4.03 24.40 8.69
N GLU A 59 5.05 24.20 9.52
CA GLU A 59 4.98 23.75 10.92
C GLU A 59 4.13 24.66 11.85
N ASN A 60 3.42 25.66 11.33
CA ASN A 60 2.50 26.55 12.03
C ASN A 60 1.17 26.83 11.28
N GLY A 61 0.78 26.01 10.29
CA GLY A 61 -0.53 26.06 9.64
C GLY A 61 -1.62 25.43 10.52
N GLY A 62 -2.11 26.20 11.50
CA GLY A 62 -2.92 25.78 12.64
C GLY A 62 -4.12 24.88 12.33
N PHE A 63 -4.00 23.62 12.74
CA PHE A 63 -5.12 22.74 13.01
C PHE A 63 -5.32 22.68 14.51
N ASP A 64 -6.48 23.08 15.01
CA ASP A 64 -6.83 22.90 16.41
C ASP A 64 -7.15 21.40 16.64
N PRO A 65 -6.43 20.71 17.55
CA PRO A 65 -6.73 19.31 17.84
C PRO A 65 -8.15 19.20 18.43
N LEU A 66 -8.90 18.21 17.94
CA LEU A 66 -10.19 17.85 18.54
C LEU A 66 -9.98 17.17 19.89
N PRO A 67 -10.97 17.21 20.80
CA PRO A 67 -10.90 16.43 22.04
C PRO A 67 -10.68 14.94 21.75
N SER A 68 -9.70 14.35 22.43
CA SER A 68 -9.39 12.92 22.33
C SER A 68 -10.25 12.08 23.28
N GLY A 69 -10.46 10.81 22.91
CA GLY A 69 -10.99 9.81 23.84
C GLY A 69 -9.88 9.25 24.75
N GLU A 70 -10.22 8.38 25.70
CA GLU A 70 -9.27 7.83 26.68
C GLU A 70 -8.03 7.17 26.06
N SER A 71 -8.15 6.60 24.86
CA SER A 71 -7.06 5.95 24.14
C SER A 71 -6.51 6.75 22.96
N GLY A 72 -6.93 8.00 22.77
CA GLY A 72 -6.55 8.84 21.63
C GLY A 72 -5.49 9.88 21.98
N ASP A 73 -4.71 10.30 20.99
CA ASP A 73 -3.74 11.39 21.13
C ASP A 73 -4.46 12.75 21.20
N ASP A 74 -4.01 13.63 22.10
CA ASP A 74 -4.51 15.01 22.26
C ASP A 74 -3.78 16.03 21.35
N SER A 75 -2.86 15.54 20.52
CA SER A 75 -1.99 16.33 19.67
C SER A 75 -1.92 15.75 18.26
N ILE A 76 -1.61 16.61 17.29
CA ILE A 76 -1.47 16.21 15.88
C ILE A 76 -0.05 15.71 15.65
N THR A 77 0.07 14.46 15.19
CA THR A 77 1.36 13.87 14.77
C THR A 77 1.41 13.77 13.26
N SER A 78 2.53 14.21 12.65
CA SER A 78 2.79 14.06 11.22
C SER A 78 3.89 13.03 10.99
N ILE A 79 3.63 12.07 10.10
CA ILE A 79 4.61 11.08 9.66
C ILE A 79 4.63 11.12 8.12
N PRO A 80 5.70 11.63 7.48
CA PRO A 80 5.76 11.68 6.03
C PRO A 80 5.87 10.26 5.46
N PHE A 81 5.14 9.98 4.38
CA PHE A 81 5.21 8.71 3.67
C PHE A 81 4.91 8.86 2.18
N GLN A 82 5.34 7.87 1.40
CA GLN A 82 5.02 7.70 0.00
C GLN A 82 4.32 6.35 -0.20
N VAL A 83 3.22 6.32 -0.93
CA VAL A 83 2.64 5.06 -1.39
C VAL A 83 3.48 4.54 -2.55
N LEU A 84 4.14 3.39 -2.36
CA LEU A 84 4.93 2.73 -3.39
C LEU A 84 4.07 1.86 -4.29
N SER A 85 3.11 1.13 -3.71
CA SER A 85 2.15 0.34 -4.46
C SER A 85 0.85 0.16 -3.68
N TRP A 86 -0.23 -0.08 -4.42
CA TRP A 86 -1.52 -0.49 -3.87
C TRP A 86 -1.75 -2.00 -3.95
N ARG A 87 -0.97 -2.72 -4.77
CA ARG A 87 -1.10 -4.16 -5.00
C ARG A 87 0.29 -4.76 -5.28
N PRO A 88 1.02 -5.25 -4.26
CA PRO A 88 0.70 -5.22 -2.83
C PRO A 88 0.62 -3.80 -2.26
N ARG A 89 -0.12 -3.59 -1.16
CA ARG A 89 -0.06 -2.29 -0.45
C ARG A 89 1.29 -2.15 0.21
N ALA A 90 2.11 -1.22 -0.26
CA ALA A 90 3.45 -0.93 0.24
C ALA A 90 3.65 0.59 0.38
N LEU A 91 4.14 1.03 1.53
CA LEU A 91 4.34 2.43 1.90
C LEU A 91 5.78 2.63 2.37
N TYR A 92 6.42 3.67 1.86
CA TYR A 92 7.77 4.08 2.21
C TYR A 92 7.73 5.26 3.18
N PHE A 93 8.54 5.19 4.24
CA PHE A 93 8.65 6.20 5.28
C PHE A 93 10.09 6.74 5.36
N PRO A 94 10.38 7.92 4.78
CA PRO A 94 11.72 8.49 4.82
C PRO A 94 12.11 8.89 6.25
N LYS A 95 13.35 8.58 6.66
CA LYS A 95 13.94 8.99 7.96
C LYS A 95 13.01 8.70 9.13
N PHE A 96 12.45 7.49 9.14
CA PHE A 96 11.54 7.03 10.19
C PHE A 96 12.24 6.93 11.55
N ALA A 97 13.50 6.50 11.58
CA ALA A 97 14.39 6.58 12.74
C ALA A 97 15.64 7.43 12.42
N THR A 98 16.24 8.02 13.46
CA THR A 98 17.50 8.76 13.29
C THR A 98 18.69 7.81 13.15
N ALA A 99 19.81 8.33 12.63
CA ALA A 99 21.02 7.52 12.46
C ALA A 99 21.56 7.00 13.81
N GLU A 100 21.40 7.78 14.88
CA GLU A 100 21.79 7.44 16.25
C GLU A 100 20.90 6.34 16.83
N GLN A 101 19.59 6.42 16.58
CA GLN A 101 18.65 5.36 16.97
C GLN A 101 19.02 4.04 16.30
N CYS A 102 19.29 4.06 15.00
CA CYS A 102 19.73 2.87 14.27
C CYS A 102 21.04 2.29 14.81
N GLU A 103 22.05 3.11 15.10
CA GLU A 103 23.31 2.62 15.69
C GLU A 103 23.12 2.01 17.07
N SER A 104 22.26 2.61 17.90
CA SER A 104 21.94 2.07 19.22
C SER A 104 21.33 0.67 19.11
N ILE A 105 20.35 0.49 18.21
CA ILE A 105 19.70 -0.81 17.96
C ILE A 105 20.73 -1.84 17.47
N ILE A 106 21.59 -1.46 16.51
CA ILE A 106 22.67 -2.33 16.02
C ILE A 106 23.61 -2.73 17.16
N SER A 107 24.01 -1.78 18.00
CA SER A 107 24.91 -2.01 19.14
C SER A 107 24.33 -3.00 20.13
N THR A 108 23.06 -2.81 20.50
CA THR A 108 22.32 -3.73 21.38
C THR A 108 22.24 -5.14 20.78
N ALA A 109 22.08 -5.24 19.46
CA ALA A 109 21.90 -6.53 18.81
C ALA A 109 23.19 -7.34 18.62
N LYS A 110 24.32 -6.67 18.38
CA LYS A 110 25.59 -7.29 17.96
C LYS A 110 26.04 -8.49 18.80
N SER A 111 25.84 -8.46 20.12
CA SER A 111 26.31 -9.51 21.03
C SER A 111 25.40 -10.74 21.09
N GLN A 112 24.19 -10.67 20.55
CA GLN A 112 23.15 -11.69 20.70
C GLN A 112 22.70 -12.32 19.38
N LEU A 113 23.26 -11.90 18.24
CA LEU A 113 22.94 -12.46 16.93
C LEU A 113 23.28 -13.94 16.86
N GLN A 114 22.33 -14.75 16.39
CA GLN A 114 22.48 -16.17 16.12
C GLN A 114 21.96 -16.50 14.71
N PRO A 115 22.33 -17.62 14.09
CA PRO A 115 21.74 -18.04 12.82
C PRO A 115 20.21 -18.04 12.88
N SER A 116 19.57 -17.42 11.88
CA SER A 116 18.11 -17.26 11.85
C SER A 116 17.43 -18.60 11.64
N LYS A 117 16.24 -18.76 12.24
CA LYS A 117 15.41 -19.95 12.08
C LYS A 117 14.14 -19.64 11.29
N LEU A 118 13.55 -20.67 10.70
CA LEU A 118 12.28 -20.61 9.99
C LEU A 118 11.19 -21.34 10.77
N ALA A 119 9.95 -20.87 10.63
CA ALA A 119 8.79 -21.65 11.02
C ALA A 119 8.61 -22.76 9.98
N LEU A 120 8.75 -24.02 10.40
CA LEU A 120 8.65 -25.18 9.53
C LEU A 120 7.18 -25.53 9.25
N ARG A 121 6.85 -25.79 8.00
CA ARG A 121 5.55 -26.35 7.61
C ARG A 121 5.48 -27.83 8.00
N LYS A 122 4.28 -28.39 7.97
CA LYS A 122 4.08 -29.82 8.26
C LYS A 122 4.90 -30.68 7.29
N GLY A 123 5.90 -31.38 7.82
CA GLY A 123 6.78 -32.29 7.07
C GLY A 123 8.12 -31.69 6.66
N GLU A 124 8.36 -30.40 6.89
CA GLU A 124 9.67 -29.77 6.68
C GLU A 124 10.60 -30.01 7.88
N THR A 125 11.90 -30.09 7.61
CA THR A 125 12.97 -30.14 8.60
C THR A 125 13.89 -28.93 8.46
N ILE A 126 14.84 -28.79 9.39
CA ILE A 126 15.86 -27.73 9.32
C ILE A 126 16.71 -27.91 8.05
N GLU A 127 17.07 -29.16 7.73
CA GLU A 127 17.87 -29.51 6.56
C GLU A 127 17.12 -29.24 5.26
N SER A 128 15.81 -29.52 5.20
CA SER A 128 15.03 -29.29 3.98
C SER A 128 14.81 -27.81 3.67
N THR A 129 15.03 -26.92 4.64
CA THR A 129 14.84 -25.46 4.51
C THR A 129 16.16 -24.69 4.51
N GLU A 130 17.28 -25.41 4.41
CA GLU A 130 18.62 -24.82 4.36
C GLU A 130 18.76 -23.87 3.15
N GLY A 131 19.38 -22.71 3.39
CA GLY A 131 19.61 -21.71 2.34
C GLY A 131 18.40 -20.84 1.97
N VAL A 132 17.22 -21.09 2.55
CA VAL A 132 16.03 -20.25 2.35
C VAL A 132 16.18 -18.88 3.02
N ARG A 133 16.63 -18.90 4.28
CA ARG A 133 17.00 -17.71 5.05
C ARG A 133 18.39 -17.92 5.63
N THR A 134 19.32 -17.06 5.27
CA THR A 134 20.74 -17.21 5.66
C THR A 134 21.24 -16.10 6.58
N SER A 135 20.36 -15.21 7.04
CA SER A 135 20.70 -14.15 7.99
C SER A 135 21.07 -14.67 9.37
N SER A 136 21.76 -13.82 10.14
CA SER A 136 21.76 -13.91 11.60
C SER A 136 20.71 -12.95 12.18
N GLY A 137 20.19 -13.26 13.37
CA GLY A 137 19.18 -12.44 14.00
C GLY A 137 19.03 -12.66 15.49
N MET A 138 18.25 -11.79 16.13
CA MET A 138 17.83 -11.91 17.52
C MET A 138 16.43 -11.31 17.69
N PHE A 139 15.78 -11.69 18.79
CA PHE A 139 14.52 -11.09 19.22
C PHE A 139 14.73 -10.24 20.47
N ILE A 140 14.09 -9.07 20.49
CA ILE A 140 14.05 -8.16 21.65
C ILE A 140 12.70 -7.44 21.68
N THR A 141 12.11 -7.29 22.85
CA THR A 141 10.90 -6.49 23.04
C THR A 141 11.23 -5.03 23.36
N ALA A 142 10.28 -4.12 23.18
CA ALA A 142 10.47 -2.73 23.57
C ALA A 142 10.80 -2.58 25.07
N ASP A 143 10.18 -3.39 25.93
CA ASP A 143 10.43 -3.40 27.38
C ASP A 143 11.84 -3.88 27.75
N GLU A 144 12.45 -4.75 26.93
CA GLU A 144 13.82 -5.25 27.14
C GLU A 144 14.88 -4.23 26.69
N ASP A 145 14.53 -3.29 25.80
CA ASP A 145 15.41 -2.21 25.37
C ASP A 145 15.48 -1.09 26.42
N LYS A 146 16.56 -1.13 27.22
CA LYS A 146 16.83 -0.13 28.27
C LYS A 146 17.04 1.29 27.74
N THR A 147 17.23 1.48 26.44
CA THR A 147 17.41 2.82 25.85
C THR A 147 16.08 3.53 25.58
N GLY A 148 14.95 2.80 25.57
CA GLY A 148 13.63 3.32 25.24
C GLY A 148 13.43 3.66 23.76
N ILE A 149 14.39 3.32 22.90
CA ILE A 149 14.35 3.63 21.47
C ILE A 149 13.30 2.76 20.78
N LEU A 150 13.23 1.47 21.14
CA LEU A 150 12.22 0.57 20.56
C LEU A 150 10.80 0.94 20.97
N ASP A 151 10.57 1.42 22.19
CA ASP A 151 9.25 1.91 22.63
C ASP A 151 8.80 3.13 21.83
N PHE A 152 9.71 4.08 21.59
CA PHE A 152 9.45 5.24 20.73
C PHE A 152 9.13 4.82 19.28
N ILE A 153 9.89 3.86 18.74
CA ILE A 153 9.64 3.33 17.39
C ILE A 153 8.29 2.61 17.33
N ASP A 154 7.92 1.82 18.34
CA ASP A 154 6.62 1.15 18.42
C ASP A 154 5.46 2.15 18.41
N GLU A 155 5.59 3.26 19.13
CA GLU A 155 4.59 4.33 19.15
C GLU A 155 4.40 4.93 17.75
N LYS A 156 5.50 5.16 17.04
CA LYS A 156 5.48 5.68 15.67
C LYS A 156 4.92 4.65 14.67
N ILE A 157 5.24 3.36 14.83
CA ILE A 157 4.69 2.27 14.01
C ILE A 157 3.18 2.14 14.25
N ALA A 158 2.73 2.22 15.51
CA ALA A 158 1.31 2.16 15.84
C ALA A 158 0.52 3.28 15.14
N ARG A 159 1.05 4.50 15.12
CA ARG A 159 0.45 5.63 14.37
C ARG A 159 0.50 5.42 12.85
N ALA A 160 1.63 4.95 12.32
CA ALA A 160 1.77 4.70 10.88
C ALA A 160 0.83 3.60 10.37
N THR A 161 0.57 2.58 11.19
CA THR A 161 -0.27 1.43 10.84
C THR A 161 -1.74 1.59 11.25
N MET A 162 -2.01 2.49 12.20
CA MET A 162 -3.28 2.59 12.95
C MET A 162 -3.64 1.30 13.71
N ILE A 163 -2.64 0.55 14.15
CA ILE A 163 -2.79 -0.68 14.93
C ILE A 163 -2.19 -0.46 16.33
N PRO A 164 -2.88 -0.82 17.43
CA PRO A 164 -2.35 -0.67 18.77
C PRO A 164 -1.02 -1.42 19.00
N ARG A 165 -0.10 -0.82 19.77
CA ARG A 165 1.22 -1.40 20.09
C ARG A 165 1.15 -2.81 20.66
N VAL A 166 0.09 -3.13 21.40
CA VAL A 166 -0.11 -4.47 22.02
C VAL A 166 -0.27 -5.60 21.00
N ASN A 167 -0.49 -5.28 19.72
CA ASN A 167 -0.53 -6.25 18.63
C ASN A 167 0.83 -6.49 17.98
N GLY A 168 1.86 -5.72 18.33
CA GLY A 168 3.23 -5.90 17.86
C GLY A 168 3.87 -7.17 18.43
N GLU A 169 4.66 -7.85 17.61
CA GLU A 169 5.54 -8.92 18.08
C GLU A 169 6.88 -8.33 18.55
N ALA A 170 7.70 -9.13 19.25
CA ALA A 170 9.07 -8.75 19.53
C ALA A 170 9.84 -8.40 18.23
N TYR A 171 10.71 -7.41 18.31
CA TYR A 171 11.54 -6.99 17.19
C TYR A 171 12.46 -8.13 16.76
N ASN A 172 12.36 -8.53 15.49
CA ASN A 172 13.31 -9.44 14.87
C ASN A 172 14.42 -8.63 14.20
N ILE A 173 15.52 -8.41 14.91
CA ILE A 173 16.67 -7.66 14.38
C ILE A 173 17.53 -8.63 13.56
N LEU A 174 17.79 -8.27 12.30
CA LEU A 174 18.45 -9.14 11.34
C LEU A 174 19.72 -8.51 10.78
N ARG A 175 20.72 -9.35 10.53
CA ARG A 175 21.96 -8.99 9.85
C ARG A 175 22.22 -9.98 8.72
N TYR A 176 22.41 -9.42 7.52
CA TYR A 176 22.80 -10.12 6.31
C TYR A 176 24.25 -9.75 5.97
N GLU A 177 25.09 -10.75 5.80
CA GLU A 177 26.43 -10.61 5.23
C GLU A 177 26.40 -10.72 3.70
N ILE A 178 27.52 -10.44 3.05
CA ILE A 178 27.62 -10.51 1.59
C ILE A 178 27.21 -11.91 1.11
N GLY A 179 26.24 -11.96 0.20
CA GLY A 179 25.70 -13.19 -0.36
C GLY A 179 24.61 -13.88 0.48
N GLN A 180 24.30 -13.37 1.68
CA GLN A 180 23.14 -13.81 2.45
C GLN A 180 21.86 -13.19 1.89
N ARG A 181 20.73 -13.89 2.10
CA ARG A 181 19.42 -13.52 1.56
C ARG A 181 18.30 -14.18 2.35
N TYR A 182 17.08 -13.74 2.07
CA TYR A 182 15.86 -14.43 2.39
C TYR A 182 15.00 -14.52 1.12
N ASN A 183 14.78 -15.75 0.67
CA ASN A 183 13.90 -16.05 -0.44
C ASN A 183 12.48 -15.48 -0.23
N SER A 184 11.75 -15.31 -1.34
CA SER A 184 10.38 -14.81 -1.32
C SER A 184 9.49 -15.66 -0.40
N HIS A 185 8.70 -14.98 0.45
CA HIS A 185 7.82 -15.62 1.41
C HIS A 185 6.64 -14.71 1.78
N TYR A 186 5.63 -15.30 2.42
CA TYR A 186 4.53 -14.58 3.04
C TYR A 186 4.81 -14.41 4.54
N ASP A 187 4.57 -13.21 5.07
CA ASP A 187 4.63 -13.00 6.51
C ASP A 187 3.41 -13.54 7.24
N ALA A 188 2.27 -13.67 6.53
CA ALA A 188 1.07 -14.29 7.06
C ALA A 188 1.19 -15.82 7.01
N PHE A 189 0.73 -16.49 8.07
CA PHE A 189 0.75 -17.95 8.17
C PHE A 189 -0.50 -18.54 7.51
N ASN A 190 -0.35 -19.24 6.39
CA ASN A 190 -1.45 -19.95 5.73
C ASN A 190 -1.96 -21.09 6.63
N PRO A 191 -3.23 -21.08 7.08
CA PRO A 191 -3.74 -22.13 7.96
C PRO A 191 -3.72 -23.54 7.35
N ALA A 192 -3.72 -23.66 6.02
CA ALA A 192 -3.59 -24.94 5.35
C ALA A 192 -2.19 -25.57 5.50
N GLU A 193 -1.15 -24.74 5.64
CA GLU A 193 0.26 -25.17 5.72
C GLU A 193 0.76 -25.22 7.17
N TYR A 194 0.34 -24.26 8.00
CA TYR A 194 0.79 -24.07 9.37
C TYR A 194 -0.24 -24.47 10.43
N GLY A 195 -1.44 -24.91 10.02
CA GLY A 195 -2.55 -25.21 10.92
C GLY A 195 -3.32 -23.96 11.40
N PRO A 196 -4.40 -24.13 12.17
CA PRO A 196 -5.21 -23.01 12.65
C PRO A 196 -4.41 -22.07 13.55
N GLN A 197 -4.45 -20.77 13.24
CA GLN A 197 -3.75 -19.73 14.00
C GLN A 197 -4.72 -19.00 14.94
N LYS A 198 -4.27 -18.67 16.15
CA LYS A 198 -5.06 -17.87 17.12
C LYS A 198 -5.06 -16.37 16.79
N SER A 199 -4.05 -15.90 16.07
CA SER A 199 -3.85 -14.54 15.58
C SER A 199 -3.19 -14.60 14.20
N GLN A 200 -3.20 -13.49 13.46
CA GLN A 200 -2.58 -13.42 12.14
C GLN A 200 -1.87 -12.08 11.94
N ARG A 201 -0.73 -12.09 11.23
CA ARG A 201 0.00 -10.88 10.85
C ARG A 201 -0.76 -10.18 9.72
N VAL A 202 -1.19 -8.96 10.00
CA VAL A 202 -1.95 -8.13 9.04
C VAL A 202 -1.06 -7.17 8.26
N ALA A 203 0.09 -6.81 8.83
CA ALA A 203 1.06 -5.88 8.29
C ALA A 203 2.45 -6.17 8.85
N SER A 204 3.46 -5.78 8.10
CA SER A 204 4.86 -5.87 8.46
C SER A 204 5.52 -4.52 8.26
N PHE A 205 6.31 -4.10 9.24
CA PHE A 205 7.09 -2.87 9.18
C PHE A 205 8.57 -3.23 9.26
N LEU A 206 9.32 -2.91 8.20
CA LEU A 206 10.76 -3.06 8.15
C LEU A 206 11.41 -1.71 8.40
N LEU A 207 12.31 -1.64 9.37
CA LEU A 207 13.17 -0.49 9.61
C LEU A 207 14.59 -0.83 9.16
N TYR A 208 15.11 -0.10 8.17
CA TYR A 208 16.46 -0.31 7.68
C TYR A 208 17.48 0.36 8.61
N LEU A 209 18.33 -0.44 9.26
CA LEU A 209 19.27 0.05 10.27
C LEU A 209 20.62 0.54 9.69
N SER A 210 20.91 0.21 8.43
CA SER A 210 22.14 0.57 7.74
C SER A 210 21.90 0.83 6.25
N ASP A 211 22.76 1.65 5.65
CA ASP A 211 22.84 1.74 4.20
C ASP A 211 23.51 0.48 3.63
N VAL A 212 23.07 0.06 2.44
CA VAL A 212 23.69 -1.04 1.69
C VAL A 212 24.16 -0.51 0.34
N GLU A 213 25.44 -0.73 0.04
CA GLU A 213 26.08 -0.25 -1.18
C GLU A 213 25.42 -0.89 -2.42
N GLU A 214 25.35 -2.21 -2.45
CA GLU A 214 24.78 -3.03 -3.53
C GLU A 214 23.97 -4.20 -2.95
N GLY A 215 22.81 -4.49 -3.55
CA GLY A 215 21.91 -5.57 -3.11
C GLY A 215 21.08 -5.22 -1.87
N GLY A 216 20.50 -6.26 -1.25
CA GLY A 216 19.72 -6.17 -0.01
C GLY A 216 18.36 -5.51 -0.16
N GLU A 217 17.85 -5.38 -1.40
CA GLU A 217 16.54 -4.80 -1.64
C GLU A 217 15.41 -5.68 -1.11
N THR A 218 14.41 -5.05 -0.50
CA THR A 218 13.14 -5.73 -0.27
C THR A 218 12.32 -5.75 -1.56
N MET A 219 11.95 -6.96 -1.98
CA MET A 219 11.35 -7.23 -3.28
C MET A 219 9.87 -7.57 -3.15
N PHE A 220 9.05 -7.06 -4.06
CA PHE A 220 7.64 -7.44 -4.20
C PHE A 220 7.37 -7.97 -5.63
N PRO A 221 7.48 -9.29 -5.87
CA PRO A 221 7.42 -9.87 -7.21
C PRO A 221 6.07 -9.66 -7.92
N TYR A 222 4.96 -9.56 -7.18
CA TYR A 222 3.61 -9.46 -7.74
C TYR A 222 3.13 -8.05 -8.09
N GLU A 223 3.95 -7.01 -7.90
CA GLU A 223 3.54 -5.61 -8.08
C GLU A 223 3.10 -5.25 -9.52
N ASN A 224 3.46 -6.07 -10.52
CA ASN A 224 3.17 -5.84 -11.94
C ASN A 224 2.30 -6.94 -12.60
N ASN A 225 1.35 -7.53 -11.88
CA ASN A 225 0.52 -8.64 -12.39
C ASN A 225 1.34 -9.87 -12.85
N ASN A 226 2.55 -10.08 -12.30
CA ASN A 226 3.34 -11.30 -12.49
C ASN A 226 2.71 -12.55 -11.84
N ILE A 227 1.40 -12.50 -11.58
CA ILE A 227 0.60 -13.49 -10.84
C ILE A 227 0.52 -14.82 -11.61
N ASP A 228 0.63 -14.77 -12.95
CA ASP A 228 0.53 -15.93 -13.83
C ASP A 228 1.88 -16.52 -14.25
N LEU A 229 2.99 -15.99 -13.74
CA LEU A 229 4.32 -16.53 -14.04
C LEU A 229 4.59 -17.71 -13.10
N ASN A 230 5.08 -18.81 -13.66
CA ASN A 230 5.76 -19.88 -12.91
C ASN A 230 7.11 -19.33 -12.44
N TYR A 231 7.03 -18.39 -11.49
CA TYR A 231 8.13 -17.57 -10.99
C TYR A 231 8.98 -18.40 -10.02
N ASP A 232 10.30 -18.35 -10.21
CA ASP A 232 11.24 -18.88 -9.22
C ASP A 232 11.31 -17.90 -8.06
N PHE A 233 10.92 -18.33 -6.86
CA PHE A 233 10.95 -17.54 -5.62
C PHE A 233 12.36 -17.03 -5.25
N LYS A 234 13.40 -17.46 -5.98
CA LYS A 234 14.78 -16.97 -5.88
C LYS A 234 15.09 -15.80 -6.82
N ASP A 235 14.25 -15.52 -7.80
CA ASP A 235 14.51 -14.48 -8.80
C ASP A 235 14.17 -13.08 -8.25
N CYS A 236 15.06 -12.10 -8.41
CA CYS A 236 14.85 -10.74 -7.90
C CYS A 236 14.03 -9.87 -8.89
N ILE A 237 12.73 -10.12 -9.03
CA ILE A 237 11.81 -9.37 -9.91
C ILE A 237 10.79 -8.50 -9.15
N GLY A 238 10.12 -7.61 -9.88
CA GLY A 238 9.03 -6.77 -9.35
C GLY A 238 9.53 -5.46 -8.74
N LEU A 239 8.75 -4.90 -7.81
CA LEU A 239 9.11 -3.66 -7.13
C LEU A 239 10.30 -3.89 -6.19
N LYS A 240 11.30 -3.01 -6.30
CA LYS A 240 12.56 -3.01 -5.52
C LYS A 240 12.55 -1.86 -4.54
N VAL A 241 12.74 -2.14 -3.25
CA VAL A 241 12.95 -1.11 -2.22
C VAL A 241 14.38 -1.23 -1.68
N LYS A 242 15.24 -0.27 -2.04
CA LYS A 242 16.63 -0.23 -1.59
C LYS A 242 16.69 0.17 -0.10
N PRO A 243 17.42 -0.58 0.75
CA PRO A 243 17.61 -0.22 2.15
C PRO A 243 18.44 1.07 2.26
N ARG A 244 17.93 1.99 3.06
CA ARG A 244 18.62 3.23 3.44
C ARG A 244 18.47 3.44 4.93
N LYS A 245 19.55 3.79 5.61
CA LYS A 245 19.57 3.88 7.05
C LYS A 245 18.49 4.84 7.58
N GLY A 246 17.70 4.35 8.52
CA GLY A 246 16.61 5.09 9.16
C GLY A 246 15.29 5.07 8.39
N ASP A 247 15.27 4.61 7.15
CA ASP A 247 14.02 4.51 6.38
C ASP A 247 13.16 3.32 6.82
N GLY A 248 11.84 3.50 6.77
CA GLY A 248 10.85 2.47 7.04
C GLY A 248 10.12 2.00 5.78
N LEU A 249 9.73 0.74 5.76
CA LEU A 249 8.88 0.14 4.74
C LEU A 249 7.74 -0.62 5.42
N LEU A 250 6.50 -0.22 5.14
CA LEU A 250 5.28 -0.88 5.62
C LEU A 250 4.61 -1.60 4.46
N PHE A 251 4.21 -2.85 4.66
CA PHE A 251 3.36 -3.56 3.71
C PHE A 251 2.32 -4.43 4.44
N TYR A 252 1.18 -4.71 3.78
CA TYR A 252 0.02 -5.35 4.42
C TYR A 252 -0.26 -6.77 3.92
N SER A 253 -0.08 -7.79 4.75
CA SER A 253 -0.11 -9.21 4.37
C SER A 253 -1.50 -9.84 4.12
N LEU A 254 -2.59 -9.06 4.18
CA LEU A 254 -3.98 -9.58 4.14
C LEU A 254 -4.56 -9.87 2.74
N HIS A 255 -3.76 -9.85 1.68
CA HIS A 255 -4.22 -10.20 0.33
C HIS A 255 -3.37 -11.32 -0.27
N ARG A 256 -3.96 -12.12 -1.17
CA ARG A 256 -3.33 -13.29 -1.83
C ARG A 256 -2.09 -12.97 -2.70
N TYR A 257 -1.60 -11.74 -2.70
CA TYR A 257 -0.54 -11.23 -3.57
C TYR A 257 0.63 -10.60 -2.77
N MET A 258 0.77 -10.98 -1.49
CA MET A 258 1.68 -10.33 -0.53
C MET A 258 2.89 -11.21 -0.21
N GLU A 259 3.68 -11.52 -1.24
CA GLU A 259 4.97 -12.19 -1.06
C GLU A 259 6.08 -11.15 -1.14
N ALA A 260 7.03 -11.23 -0.21
CA ALA A 260 8.19 -10.35 -0.15
C ALA A 260 9.47 -11.17 -0.03
N ALA A 261 10.56 -10.72 -0.66
CA ALA A 261 11.91 -11.26 -0.46
C ALA A 261 12.83 -10.17 0.08
N GLN A 262 13.92 -10.56 0.76
CA GLN A 262 14.88 -9.65 1.40
C GLN A 262 16.32 -10.05 1.08
#